data_AF-A0A1W9TI83-F1
#
_entry.id   AF-A0A1W9TI83-F1
#
_cell.length_a   1.000
_cell.length_b   1.000
_cell.length_c   1.000
_cell.angle_alpha   90.00
_cell.angle_beta   90.00
_cell.angle_gamma   90.00
#
_symmetry.space_group_name_H-M   'P 1'
#
loop_
_entity.id
_entity.type
_entity.pdbx_description
1 polymer ?
#
loop_
_entity_poly.entity_id
_entity_poly.type
_entity_poly.pdbx_seq_one_letter_code
_entity_poly.pdbx_strand_id
1 'polypeptide(L)'
;MENPLVAAMVQFAILGTAGEVFFGPWLIIIHRFLDNISKLKVPTDGLKGAMLTLLWFWVPAHTVTFSLSVEWQITLAAVWSFVLGLILGIFSNLKDKKEVEIEE
;
A
#
# COMPACT_ATOMS: atom_id res chain seq x y z
N MET A 1 -3.81 -7.96 35.69
CA MET A 1 -3.77 -8.68 34.41
C MET A 1 -4.05 -7.65 33.33
N GLU A 2 -3.00 -7.09 32.74
CA GLU A 2 -3.13 -6.22 31.57
C GLU A 2 -3.90 -6.99 30.51
N ASN A 3 -4.92 -6.36 29.92
CA ASN A 3 -5.81 -7.05 29.00
C ASN A 3 -4.98 -7.55 27.81
N PRO A 4 -4.83 -8.88 27.61
CA PRO A 4 -3.95 -9.44 26.58
C PRO A 4 -4.33 -8.96 25.17
N LEU A 5 -5.59 -8.56 24.98
CA LEU A 5 -6.13 -7.99 23.75
C LEU A 5 -5.56 -6.59 23.47
N VAL A 6 -5.40 -5.76 24.50
CA VAL A 6 -4.80 -4.41 24.37
C VAL A 6 -3.29 -4.52 24.11
N ALA A 7 -2.60 -5.44 24.79
CA ALA A 7 -1.19 -5.71 24.54
C ALA A 7 -0.93 -6.17 23.10
N ALA A 8 -1.76 -7.07 22.57
CA ALA A 8 -1.69 -7.49 21.18
C ALA A 8 -1.92 -6.32 20.21
N MET A 9 -2.93 -5.49 20.41
CA MET A 9 -3.19 -4.32 19.56
C MET A 9 -2.01 -3.34 19.54
N VAL A 10 -1.41 -3.06 20.69
CA VAL A 10 -0.24 -2.18 20.80
C VAL A 10 0.97 -2.81 20.10
N GLN A 11 1.18 -4.12 20.27
CA GLN A 11 2.29 -4.84 19.65
C GLN A 11 2.16 -4.88 18.12
N PHE A 12 0.96 -5.12 17.59
CA PHE A 12 0.69 -5.07 16.15
C PHE A 12 0.80 -3.66 15.58
N ALA A 13 0.36 -2.63 16.30
CA ALA A 13 0.53 -1.24 15.88
C ALA A 13 2.02 -0.85 15.78
N ILE A 14 2.82 -1.23 16.79
CA ILE A 14 4.27 -0.94 16.81
C ILE A 14 5.01 -1.74 15.73
N LEU A 15 4.74 -3.04 15.60
CA LEU A 15 5.37 -3.87 14.56
C LEU A 15 4.93 -3.50 13.15
N GLY A 16 3.65 -3.15 12.97
CA GLY A 16 3.09 -2.71 11.69
C GLY A 16 3.71 -1.39 11.22
N THR A 17 3.73 -0.38 12.09
CA THR A 17 4.35 0.92 11.76
C THR A 17 5.85 0.81 11.54
N ALA A 18 6.56 0.00 12.32
CA ALA A 18 7.98 -0.28 12.08
C ALA A 18 8.17 -0.97 10.72
N GLY A 19 7.37 -2.00 10.42
CA GLY A 19 7.40 -2.70 9.14
C GLY A 19 7.16 -1.77 7.96
N GLU A 20 6.18 -0.89 8.02
CA GLU A 20 5.88 0.08 6.96
C GLU A 20 7.01 1.09 6.73
N VAL A 21 7.67 1.55 7.79
CA VAL A 21 8.79 2.49 7.70
C VAL A 21 10.03 1.84 7.08
N PHE A 22 10.26 0.54 7.30
CA PHE A 22 11.39 -0.18 6.68
C PHE A 22 11.04 -0.71 5.28
N PHE A 23 9.88 -1.36 5.14
CA PHE A 23 9.46 -2.06 3.93
C PHE A 23 8.90 -1.11 2.88
N GLY A 24 8.30 0.01 3.28
CA GLY A 24 7.75 1.02 2.38
C GLY A 24 8.80 1.68 1.48
N PRO A 25 9.87 2.29 2.04
CA PRO A 25 10.97 2.81 1.24
C PRO A 25 11.63 1.72 0.38
N TRP A 26 11.76 0.51 0.92
CA TRP A 26 12.37 -0.61 0.22
C TRP A 26 11.57 -1.04 -1.03
N LEU A 27 10.25 -1.19 -0.89
CA LEU A 27 9.36 -1.52 -2.02
C LEU A 27 9.38 -0.44 -3.10
N ILE A 28 9.40 0.83 -2.72
CA ILE A 28 9.41 1.93 -3.69
C ILE A 28 10.74 2.00 -4.45
N ILE A 29 11.86 1.72 -3.78
CA ILE A 29 13.18 1.61 -4.43
C ILE A 29 13.17 0.45 -5.43
N ILE A 30 12.68 -0.73 -5.04
CA ILE A 30 12.63 -1.90 -5.92
C ILE A 30 11.70 -1.67 -7.11
N HIS A 31 10.50 -1.14 -6.89
CA HIS A 31 9.55 -0.91 -7.99
C HIS A 31 10.07 0.14 -8.97
N ARG A 32 10.67 1.26 -8.48
CA ARG A 32 11.31 2.25 -9.36
C ARG A 32 12.51 1.68 -10.11
N PHE A 33 13.26 0.77 -9.49
CA PHE A 33 14.37 0.07 -10.13
C PHE A 33 13.88 -0.88 -11.23
N LEU A 34 12.82 -1.67 -10.96
CA LEU A 34 12.21 -2.58 -11.93
C LEU A 34 11.57 -1.82 -13.10
N ASP A 35 10.82 -0.75 -12.83
CA ASP A 35 10.13 0.06 -13.85
C ASP A 35 11.11 0.82 -14.77
N ASN A 36 12.27 1.21 -14.25
CA ASN A 36 13.31 1.91 -15.03
C ASN A 36 14.51 1.05 -15.38
N ILE A 37 14.41 -0.27 -15.26
CA ILE A 37 15.51 -1.17 -15.63
C ILE A 37 15.93 -0.97 -17.10
N SER A 38 15.00 -0.53 -17.96
CA SER A 38 15.25 -0.17 -19.36
C SER A 38 15.61 1.31 -19.61
N LYS A 39 15.29 2.24 -18.70
CA LYS A 39 15.48 3.70 -18.94
C LYS A 39 16.55 4.36 -18.06
N LEU A 40 17.08 3.67 -17.05
CA LEU A 40 18.18 4.11 -16.18
C LEU A 40 18.03 5.54 -15.60
N LYS A 41 16.79 6.04 -15.54
CA LYS A 41 16.42 7.32 -14.92
C LYS A 41 15.46 7.00 -13.79
N VAL A 42 15.69 7.56 -12.61
CA VAL A 42 14.76 7.45 -11.49
C VAL A 42 13.89 8.71 -11.49
N PRO A 43 12.68 8.71 -12.07
CA PRO A 43 11.78 9.83 -11.92
C PRO A 43 11.45 9.95 -10.43
N THR A 44 11.47 11.16 -9.89
CA THR A 44 11.15 11.46 -8.48
C THR A 44 9.70 11.94 -8.32
N ASP A 45 9.00 12.12 -9.43
CA ASP A 45 7.62 12.58 -9.47
C ASP A 45 6.70 11.58 -8.77
N GLY A 46 5.76 12.11 -7.98
CA GLY A 46 4.76 11.32 -7.23
C GLY A 46 5.29 10.56 -6.01
N LEU A 47 6.59 10.60 -5.68
CA LEU A 47 7.17 9.84 -4.56
C LEU A 47 6.55 10.18 -3.20
N LYS A 48 6.29 11.47 -2.94
CA LYS A 48 5.66 11.91 -1.69
C LYS A 48 4.23 11.38 -1.55
N GLY A 49 3.46 11.35 -2.64
CA GLY A 49 2.09 10.84 -2.65
C GLY A 49 2.05 9.32 -2.45
N ALA A 50 2.96 8.58 -3.09
CA ALA A 50 3.06 7.12 -2.90
C ALA A 50 3.44 6.75 -1.46
N MET A 51 4.42 7.45 -0.86
CA MET A 51 4.80 7.23 0.55
C MET A 51 3.66 7.55 1.51
N LEU A 52 2.94 8.67 1.30
CA LEU A 52 1.85 9.09 2.16
C LEU A 52 0.65 8.15 2.05
N THR A 53 0.28 7.73 0.84
CA THR A 53 -0.83 6.79 0.63
C THR A 53 -0.50 5.41 1.20
N LEU A 54 0.74 4.93 1.05
CA LEU A 54 1.16 3.66 1.64
C LEU A 54 1.06 3.70 3.17
N LEU A 55 1.58 4.75 3.83
CA LEU A 55 1.54 4.86 5.29
C LEU A 55 0.11 5.10 5.83
N TRP A 56 -0.61 6.04 5.21
CA TRP A 56 -1.94 6.44 5.69
C TRP A 56 -3.04 5.42 5.40
N PHE A 57 -2.96 4.69 4.28
CA PHE A 57 -3.97 3.70 3.93
C PHE A 57 -3.77 2.38 4.68
N TRP A 58 -2.51 1.98 4.90
CA TRP A 58 -2.17 0.67 5.42
C TRP A 58 -2.31 0.59 6.95
N VAL A 59 -1.97 1.65 7.70
CA VAL A 59 -2.14 1.70 9.17
C VAL A 59 -3.62 1.50 9.59
N PRO A 60 -4.60 2.22 9.03
CA PRO A 60 -6.01 1.99 9.32
C PRO A 60 -6.48 0.61 8.84
N ALA A 61 -6.02 0.15 7.67
CA ALA A 61 -6.38 -1.17 7.15
C ALA A 61 -5.92 -2.30 8.07
N HIS A 62 -4.71 -2.22 8.63
CA HIS A 62 -4.22 -3.16 9.64
C HIS A 62 -4.99 -3.07 10.94
N THR A 63 -5.32 -1.85 11.38
CA THR A 63 -6.12 -1.65 12.59
C THR A 63 -7.48 -2.33 12.46
N VAL A 64 -8.15 -2.21 11.31
CA VAL A 64 -9.44 -2.86 11.03
C VAL A 64 -9.29 -4.39 10.95
N THR A 65 -8.23 -4.87 10.32
CA THR A 65 -7.96 -6.30 10.13
C THR A 65 -7.67 -6.98 11.48
N PHE A 66 -6.81 -6.39 12.31
CA PHE A 66 -6.45 -6.95 13.62
C PHE A 66 -7.54 -6.77 14.69
N SER A 67 -8.50 -5.87 14.49
CA SER A 67 -9.67 -5.76 15.37
C SER A 67 -10.67 -6.92 15.19
N LEU A 68 -10.52 -7.77 14.17
CA LEU A 68 -11.47 -8.83 13.80
C LEU A 68 -10.88 -10.23 14.06
N SER A 69 -11.75 -11.25 14.23
CA SER A 69 -11.29 -12.63 14.51
C SER A 69 -10.38 -13.16 13.40
N VAL A 70 -9.50 -14.10 13.75
CA VAL A 70 -8.47 -14.66 12.86
C VAL A 70 -9.04 -15.19 11.54
N GLU A 71 -10.25 -15.77 11.52
CA GLU A 71 -10.86 -16.25 10.28
C GLU A 71 -11.24 -15.11 9.32
N TRP A 72 -11.66 -13.96 9.86
CA TRP A 72 -12.05 -12.80 9.04
C TRP A 72 -10.86 -12.03 8.48
N GLN A 73 -9.67 -12.15 9.08
CA GLN A 73 -8.46 -11.45 8.64
C GLN A 73 -8.08 -11.82 7.20
N ILE A 74 -8.17 -13.11 6.86
CA ILE A 74 -7.82 -13.63 5.53
C ILE A 74 -8.85 -13.15 4.49
N THR A 75 -10.12 -13.11 4.86
CA THR A 75 -11.21 -12.64 4.00
C THR A 75 -11.08 -11.14 3.73
N LEU A 76 -10.78 -10.35 4.77
CA LEU A 76 -10.52 -8.91 4.63
C LEU A 76 -9.30 -8.64 3.76
N ALA A 77 -8.21 -9.41 3.93
CA ALA A 77 -7.03 -9.30 3.08
C ALA A 77 -7.38 -9.52 1.59
N ALA A 78 -8.20 -10.54 1.29
CA ALA A 78 -8.67 -10.79 -0.07
C ALA A 78 -9.52 -9.62 -0.61
N VAL A 79 -10.40 -9.04 0.21
CA VAL A 79 -11.19 -7.85 -0.16
C VAL A 79 -10.28 -6.66 -0.46
N TRP A 80 -9.27 -6.41 0.38
CA TRP A 80 -8.30 -5.33 0.14
C TRP A 80 -7.54 -5.53 -1.17
N SER A 81 -7.06 -6.74 -1.46
CA SER A 81 -6.39 -7.05 -2.73
C SER A 81 -7.30 -6.84 -3.94
N PHE A 82 -8.58 -7.21 -3.84
CA PHE A 82 -9.54 -6.99 -4.92
C PHE A 82 -9.80 -5.50 -5.18
N VAL A 83 -10.03 -4.72 -4.10
CA VAL A 83 -10.28 -3.27 -4.19
C VAL A 83 -9.08 -2.53 -4.78
N LEU A 84 -7.87 -2.83 -4.31
CA LEU A 84 -6.63 -2.25 -4.86
C LEU A 84 -6.46 -2.59 -6.34
N GLY A 85 -6.69 -3.85 -6.73
CA GLY A 85 -6.63 -4.27 -8.13
C GLY A 85 -7.62 -3.52 -9.01
N LEU A 86 -8.86 -3.32 -8.53
CA LEU A 86 -9.90 -2.59 -9.26
C LEU A 86 -9.54 -1.10 -9.42
N ILE A 87 -9.10 -0.45 -8.34
CA ILE A 87 -8.67 0.95 -8.35
C ILE A 87 -7.55 1.13 -9.37
N LEU A 88 -6.46 0.35 -9.26
CA LEU A 88 -5.32 0.47 -10.17
C LEU A 88 -5.70 0.18 -11.62
N GLY A 89 -6.58 -0.80 -11.86
CA GLY A 89 -7.11 -1.10 -13.19
C GLY A 89 -7.84 0.08 -13.83
N ILE A 90 -8.70 0.77 -13.06
CA ILE A 90 -9.43 1.96 -13.55
C ILE A 90 -8.47 3.13 -13.79
N PHE A 91 -7.56 3.41 -12.84
CA PHE A 91 -6.60 4.51 -12.98
C PHE A 91 -5.64 4.31 -14.16
N SER A 92 -5.21 3.07 -14.42
CA SER A 92 -4.39 2.74 -15.58
C SER A 92 -5.11 3.06 -16.90
N ASN A 93 -6.39 2.69 -17.01
CA ASN A 93 -7.19 2.94 -18.20
C ASN A 93 -7.47 4.43 -18.44
N LEU A 94 -7.61 5.22 -17.36
CA LEU A 94 -7.78 6.67 -17.44
C LEU A 94 -6.51 7.40 -17.90
N LYS A 95 -5.33 6.90 -17.52
CA LYS A 95 -4.06 7.46 -17.99
C LYS A 95 -3.91 7.26 -19.50
N ASP A 96 -4.22 6.05 -19.98
CA ASP A 96 -4.12 5.67 -21.39
C ASP A 96 -4.97 6.59 -22.30
N LYS A 97 -6.21 6.91 -21.88
CA LYS A 97 -7.09 7.84 -22.62
C LYS A 97 -6.54 9.27 -22.72
N LYS A 98 -5.81 9.71 -21.70
CA LYS A 98 -5.29 11.08 -21.63
C LYS A 98 -4.07 11.30 -22.52
N GLU A 99 -3.31 10.25 -22.82
CA GLU A 99 -2.17 10.33 -23.74
C GLU A 99 -2.64 10.36 -25.21
N VAL A 100 -3.72 9.63 -25.54
CA VAL A 100 -4.33 9.62 -26.89
C VAL A 100 -4.93 10.99 -27.27
N GLU A 101 -5.54 11.72 -26.34
CA GLU A 101 -6.12 13.05 -26.59
C GLU A 101 -5.07 14.17 -26.74
N ILE A 102 -3.81 13.92 -26.36
CA ILE A 102 -2.71 14.91 -26.46
C ILE A 102 -1.91 14.75 -27.77
N GLU A 103 -2.03 13.61 -28.46
CA GLU A 103 -1.42 13.34 -29.77
C GLU A 103 -2.35 13.62 -30.98
N GLU A 104 -3.63 13.94 -30.77
CA GLU A 104 -4.57 14.42 -31.81
C GLU A 104 -4.63 15.96 -31.89
#